data_AF-A0A7S3GZ29-F1
#
_entry.id   AF-A0A7S3GZ29-F1
#
_cell.length_a   1.000
_cell.length_b   1.000
_cell.length_c   1.000
_cell.angle_alpha   90.00
_cell.angle_beta   90.00
_cell.angle_gamma   90.00
#
_symmetry.space_group_name_H-M   'P 1'
#
loop_
_entity.id
_entity.type
_entity.pdbx_description
1 polymer ?
#
loop_
_entity_poly.entity_id
_entity_poly.type
_entity_poly.pdbx_seq_one_letter_code
_entity_poly.pdbx_strand_id
1 'polypeptide(L)'
;GSLPDGVMDATVRATFQQYGHIEEVFIKPNCAPGQQCAFVTFASAEMALYAKENTDKVLTFPGAAKSCEIMIARNQGTNGRLPTGPPAAAVPQYAAAPYAAAPAASHYS
;
A
#
# COMPACT_ATOMS: atom_id res chain seq x y z
N GLY A 1 -11.92 -0.21 0.54
CA GLY A 1 -13.29 -0.74 0.34
C GLY A 1 -13.80 -0.33 -1.03
N SER A 2 -14.95 -0.86 -1.44
CA SER A 2 -15.54 -0.62 -2.78
C SER A 2 -14.74 -1.22 -3.93
N LEU A 3 -14.03 -2.32 -3.68
CA LEU A 3 -13.32 -3.06 -4.73
C LEU A 3 -14.30 -3.89 -5.57
N PRO A 4 -14.02 -4.07 -6.88
CA PRO A 4 -14.86 -4.85 -7.78
C PRO A 4 -14.82 -6.34 -7.43
N ASP A 5 -15.79 -7.09 -7.96
CA ASP A 5 -15.86 -8.53 -7.77
C ASP A 5 -14.69 -9.24 -8.45
N GLY A 6 -14.05 -10.16 -7.72
CA GLY A 6 -12.91 -10.91 -8.24
C GLY A 6 -11.60 -10.13 -8.21
N VAL A 7 -11.51 -9.03 -7.43
CA VAL A 7 -10.22 -8.39 -7.17
C VAL A 7 -9.25 -9.42 -6.59
N MET A 8 -8.02 -9.46 -7.09
CA MET A 8 -6.99 -10.39 -6.63
C MET A 8 -5.97 -9.67 -5.77
N ASP A 9 -5.33 -10.40 -4.86
CA ASP A 9 -4.31 -9.87 -3.95
C ASP A 9 -3.13 -9.33 -4.75
N ALA A 10 -2.75 -10.02 -5.84
CA ALA A 10 -1.70 -9.59 -6.76
C ALA A 10 -1.99 -8.22 -7.38
N THR A 11 -3.25 -7.96 -7.76
CA THR A 11 -3.67 -6.67 -8.33
C THR A 11 -3.62 -5.57 -7.28
N VAL A 12 -4.13 -5.83 -6.07
CA VAL A 12 -4.07 -4.87 -4.95
C VAL A 12 -2.61 -4.56 -4.63
N ARG A 13 -1.77 -5.58 -4.47
CA ARG A 13 -0.34 -5.42 -4.21
C ARG A 13 0.34 -4.60 -5.31
N ALA A 14 0.06 -4.91 -6.57
CA ALA A 14 0.68 -4.22 -7.70
C ALA A 14 0.33 -2.73 -7.73
N THR A 15 -0.90 -2.37 -7.36
CA THR A 15 -1.36 -0.99 -7.26
C THR A 15 -0.78 -0.26 -6.05
N PHE A 16 -0.60 -0.94 -4.92
CA PHE A 16 -0.16 -0.29 -3.67
C PHE A 16 1.36 -0.28 -3.45
N GLN A 17 2.11 -1.19 -4.09
CA GLN A 17 3.58 -1.30 -3.92
C GLN A 17 4.34 -0.05 -4.37
N GLN A 18 3.73 0.77 -5.25
CA GLN A 18 4.32 2.04 -5.70
C GLN A 18 4.34 3.11 -4.59
N TYR A 19 3.53 2.95 -3.54
CA TYR A 19 3.46 3.88 -2.41
C TYR A 19 4.29 3.41 -1.21
N GLY A 20 4.74 2.16 -1.19
CA GLY A 20 5.58 1.63 -0.11
C GLY A 20 5.67 0.10 -0.12
N HIS A 21 6.48 -0.42 0.80
CA HIS A 21 6.67 -1.86 0.94
C HIS A 21 5.45 -2.52 1.60
N ILE A 22 4.91 -3.55 0.94
CA ILE A 22 3.75 -4.32 1.41
C ILE A 22 4.25 -5.63 2.00
N GLU A 23 3.94 -5.84 3.27
CA GLU A 23 4.20 -7.08 4.01
C GLU A 23 3.15 -8.14 3.67
N GLU A 24 1.87 -7.74 3.69
CA GLU A 24 0.75 -8.67 3.54
C GLU A 24 -0.44 -8.00 2.84
N VAL A 25 -1.17 -8.79 2.04
CA VAL A 25 -2.46 -8.40 1.45
C VAL A 25 -3.48 -9.49 1.78
N PHE A 26 -4.58 -9.09 2.39
CA PHE A 26 -5.68 -9.97 2.73
C PHE A 26 -7.00 -9.45 2.14
N ILE A 27 -7.64 -10.25 1.29
CA ILE A 27 -8.97 -9.92 0.75
C ILE A 27 -10.03 -10.50 1.67
N LYS A 28 -10.96 -9.65 2.12
CA LYS A 28 -12.05 -10.06 2.99
C LYS A 28 -13.04 -10.95 2.21
N PRO A 29 -13.24 -12.21 2.61
CA PRO A 29 -14.24 -13.07 2.00
C PRO A 29 -15.67 -12.65 2.41
N ASN A 30 -16.67 -13.09 1.64
CA ASN A 30 -18.10 -12.85 1.90
C ASN A 30 -18.52 -11.37 1.93
N CYS A 31 -17.88 -10.51 1.13
CA CYS A 31 -18.40 -9.17 0.86
C CYS A 31 -19.57 -9.22 -0.15
N ALA A 32 -20.46 -8.23 -0.08
CA ALA A 32 -21.50 -8.05 -1.07
C ALA A 32 -20.88 -7.74 -2.46
N PRO A 33 -21.57 -8.09 -3.56
CA PRO A 33 -21.08 -7.81 -4.90
C PRO A 33 -20.76 -6.32 -5.10
N GLY A 34 -19.60 -6.02 -5.67
CA GLY A 34 -19.10 -4.66 -5.89
C GLY A 34 -18.71 -3.88 -4.62
N GLN A 35 -18.63 -4.55 -3.47
CA GLN A 35 -18.24 -3.96 -2.19
C GLN A 35 -17.13 -4.78 -1.52
N GLN A 36 -16.20 -5.29 -2.31
CA GLN A 36 -15.08 -6.04 -1.76
C GLN A 36 -14.17 -5.12 -0.93
N CYS A 37 -13.61 -5.69 0.13
CA CYS A 37 -12.70 -5.01 1.04
C CYS A 37 -11.40 -5.81 1.12
N ALA A 38 -10.27 -5.11 1.06
CA ALA A 38 -8.97 -5.69 1.30
C ALA A 38 -8.28 -4.96 2.44
N PHE A 39 -7.47 -5.69 3.19
CA PHE A 39 -6.57 -5.19 4.20
C PHE A 39 -5.16 -5.31 3.64
N VAL A 40 -4.42 -4.20 3.68
CA VAL A 40 -3.03 -4.15 3.22
C VAL A 40 -2.18 -3.75 4.40
N THR A 41 -1.18 -4.57 4.71
CA THR A 41 -0.20 -4.33 5.76
C THR A 41 1.04 -3.76 5.13
N PHE A 42 1.35 -2.50 5.43
CA PHE A 42 2.59 -1.85 5.03
C PHE A 42 3.68 -2.04 6.07
N ALA A 43 4.94 -2.00 5.64
CA ALA A 43 6.10 -2.04 6.53
C ALA A 43 6.18 -0.83 7.47
N SER A 44 5.52 0.29 7.16
CA SER A 44 5.55 1.52 7.96
C SER A 44 4.25 2.31 7.87
N ALA A 45 3.89 2.99 8.95
CA ALA A 45 2.68 3.81 9.02
C ALA A 45 2.70 5.00 8.06
N GLU A 46 3.87 5.61 7.84
CA GLU A 46 4.05 6.70 6.86
C GLU A 46 3.72 6.25 5.43
N MET A 47 4.14 5.05 5.04
CA MET A 47 3.82 4.47 3.73
C MET A 47 2.30 4.25 3.57
N ALA A 48 1.64 3.78 4.63
CA ALA A 48 0.19 3.60 4.63
C ALA A 48 -0.56 4.94 4.52
N LEU A 49 -0.08 5.98 5.20
CA LEU A 49 -0.64 7.33 5.11
C LEU A 49 -0.45 7.91 3.71
N TYR A 50 0.75 7.79 3.16
CA TYR A 50 1.06 8.26 1.80
C TYR A 50 0.20 7.56 0.76
N ALA A 51 0.04 6.24 0.86
CA ALA A 51 -0.87 5.48 0.02
C ALA A 51 -2.30 6.05 0.12
N LYS A 52 -2.83 6.19 1.35
CA LYS A 52 -4.16 6.76 1.58
C LYS A 52 -4.33 8.12 0.92
N GLU A 53 -3.44 9.08 1.16
CA GLU A 53 -3.58 10.44 0.63
C GLU A 53 -3.63 10.49 -0.90
N ASN A 54 -2.95 9.56 -1.57
CA ASN A 54 -2.89 9.52 -3.04
C ASN A 54 -3.99 8.69 -3.69
N THR A 55 -4.64 7.79 -2.95
CA THR A 55 -5.58 6.82 -3.54
C THR A 55 -6.97 6.83 -2.92
N ASP A 56 -7.15 7.44 -1.74
CA ASP A 56 -8.45 7.57 -1.08
C ASP A 56 -9.43 8.39 -1.93
N LYS A 57 -10.52 7.75 -2.35
CA LYS A 57 -11.58 8.31 -3.22
C LYS A 57 -11.11 8.73 -4.62
N VAL A 58 -9.86 8.46 -4.98
CA VAL A 58 -9.28 8.75 -6.30
C VAL A 58 -9.09 7.46 -7.11
N LEU A 59 -8.56 6.42 -6.47
CA LEU A 59 -8.24 5.16 -7.14
C LEU A 59 -9.53 4.43 -7.55
N THR A 60 -9.66 4.13 -8.84
CA THR A 60 -10.81 3.39 -9.38
C THR A 60 -10.29 2.17 -10.12
N PHE A 61 -10.68 0.97 -9.68
CA PHE A 61 -10.28 -0.27 -10.34
C PHE A 61 -11.15 -0.50 -11.60
N PRO A 62 -10.59 -1.16 -12.64
CA PRO A 62 -11.38 -1.56 -13.79
C PRO A 62 -12.53 -2.48 -13.35
N GLY A 63 -13.77 -2.08 -13.67
CA GLY A 63 -14.98 -2.79 -13.24
C GLY A 63 -15.58 -2.32 -11.91
N ALA A 64 -14.95 -1.37 -11.21
CA ALA A 64 -15.55 -0.75 -10.02
C ALA A 64 -16.56 0.33 -10.41
N ALA A 65 -17.74 0.30 -9.81
CA ALA A 65 -18.77 1.34 -10.01
C ALA A 65 -18.46 2.64 -9.22
N LYS A 66 -17.56 2.57 -8.25
CA LYS A 66 -17.21 3.67 -7.34
C LYS A 66 -15.70 3.74 -7.13
N SER A 67 -15.21 4.92 -6.77
CA SER A 67 -13.83 5.05 -6.31
C SER A 67 -13.62 4.29 -5.00
N CYS A 68 -12.40 3.78 -4.84
CA CYS A 68 -12.02 3.02 -3.67
C CYS A 68 -11.86 3.94 -2.47
N GLU A 69 -12.41 3.51 -1.34
CA GLU A 69 -12.23 4.21 -0.07
C GLU A 69 -11.10 3.56 0.70
N ILE A 70 -10.16 4.36 1.17
CA ILE A 70 -9.00 3.89 1.90
C ILE A 70 -9.02 4.53 3.26
N MET A 71 -9.16 3.68 4.27
CA MET A 71 -9.09 4.08 5.66
C MET A 71 -7.91 3.37 6.30
N ILE A 72 -7.15 4.11 7.10
CA ILE A 72 -6.14 3.50 7.95
C ILE A 72 -6.87 2.54 8.90
N ALA A 73 -6.54 1.25 8.82
CA ALA A 73 -7.08 0.28 9.75
C ALA A 73 -6.62 0.68 11.16
N ARG A 74 -7.57 0.77 12.11
CA ARG A 74 -7.24 0.97 13.51
C ARG A 74 -6.40 -0.23 13.94
N ASN A 75 -5.10 -0.02 14.12
CA ASN A 75 -4.17 -1.05 14.54
C ASN A 75 -4.73 -1.72 15.81
N GLN A 76 -4.92 -3.04 15.81
CA GLN A 76 -5.29 -3.78 17.02
C GLN A 76 -4.16 -3.87 18.05
N GLY A 77 -3.12 -3.03 17.95
CA GLY A 77 -2.10 -2.86 18.96
C GLY A 77 -2.16 -1.44 19.52
N THR A 78 -2.92 -1.24 20.60
CA THR A 78 -2.51 -0.53 21.85
C THR A 78 -3.75 -0.37 22.73
N ASN A 79 -4.18 -1.45 23.37
CA ASN A 79 -4.81 -1.30 24.68
C ASN A 79 -3.69 -1.00 25.69
N GLY A 80 -3.38 0.29 25.88
CA GLY A 80 -3.08 0.84 27.21
C GLY A 80 -1.69 0.71 27.83
N ARG A 81 -0.56 0.73 27.10
CA ARG A 81 0.75 0.98 27.74
C ARG A 81 1.63 1.98 26.98
N LEU A 82 1.77 3.15 27.60
CA LEU A 82 2.82 4.17 27.40
C LEU A 82 4.23 3.58 27.64
N PRO A 83 5.31 4.26 27.20
CA PRO A 83 6.52 3.66 26.66
C PRO A 83 7.55 3.30 27.75
N THR A 84 8.17 2.13 27.65
CA THR A 84 9.37 1.78 28.43
C THR A 84 10.39 1.09 27.53
N GLY A 85 11.22 1.91 26.86
CA GLY A 85 12.37 1.44 26.11
C GLY A 85 13.02 2.61 25.39
N PRO A 86 14.37 2.75 25.41
CA PRO A 86 15.04 3.79 24.65
C PRO A 86 14.74 3.60 23.14
N PRO A 87 14.77 4.68 22.34
CA PRO A 87 14.47 4.61 20.92
C PRO A 87 15.49 3.69 20.24
N ALA A 88 15.04 2.52 19.79
CA ALA A 88 15.82 1.69 18.90
C ALA A 88 15.92 2.43 17.57
N ALA A 89 17.09 3.04 17.36
CA ALA A 89 17.53 3.55 16.10
C ALA A 89 17.28 2.51 14.99
N ALA A 90 16.34 2.80 14.09
CA ALA A 90 16.24 2.15 12.81
C ALA A 90 16.42 3.22 11.73
N VAL A 91 17.69 3.45 11.42
CA VAL A 91 18.27 3.91 10.15
C VAL A 91 17.36 4.68 9.16
N PRO A 92 17.69 5.94 8.79
CA PRO A 92 17.14 6.52 7.57
C PRO A 92 17.92 5.93 6.39
N GLN A 93 17.33 4.97 5.69
CA GLN A 93 17.82 4.53 4.38
C GLN A 93 16.73 4.76 3.34
N TYR A 94 16.24 6.00 3.24
CA TYR A 94 15.78 6.53 1.96
C TYR A 94 17.03 6.75 1.09
N ALA A 95 17.69 5.65 0.70
CA ALA A 95 18.55 5.66 -0.46
C ALA A 95 17.60 5.69 -1.65
N ALA A 96 17.16 6.90 -2.00
CA ALA A 96 16.64 7.18 -3.33
C ALA A 96 17.71 6.69 -4.31
N ALA A 97 17.49 5.52 -4.91
CA ALA A 97 18.22 5.16 -6.11
C ALA A 97 17.98 6.31 -7.09
N PRO A 98 19.03 6.99 -7.59
CA PRO A 98 18.83 7.95 -8.64
C PRO A 98 18.23 7.16 -9.81
N TYR A 99 17.08 7.62 -10.29
CA TYR A 99 16.61 7.31 -11.63
C TYR A 99 17.67 7.82 -12.61
N ALA A 100 18.73 7.03 -12.79
CA ALA A 100 19.79 7.32 -13.72
C ALA A 100 19.27 6.92 -15.10
N ALA A 101 18.91 7.97 -15.83
CA ALA A 101 18.65 8.01 -17.25
C ALA A 101 19.39 6.93 -18.07
N ALA A 102 18.67 6.26 -18.97
CA ALA A 102 19.26 5.77 -20.20
C ALA A 102 19.85 6.97 -20.98
N PRO A 103 21.01 6.86 -21.66
CA PRO A 103 21.02 6.18 -22.97
C PRO A 103 22.32 5.45 -23.40
N ALA A 104 22.14 4.61 -24.42
CA ALA A 104 23.05 4.25 -25.52
C ALA A 104 24.24 3.29 -25.25
N ALA A 105 23.99 1.99 -25.42
CA ALA A 105 24.92 1.10 -26.14
C ALA A 105 24.66 1.29 -27.65
N SER A 106 25.61 1.30 -28.59
CA SER A 106 26.81 0.47 -28.70
C SER A 106 27.80 1.14 -29.66
N HIS A 107 29.07 1.28 -29.27
CA HIS A 107 30.19 1.33 -30.22
C HIS A 107 30.85 -0.05 -30.14
N TYR A 108 30.71 -0.84 -31.21
CA TYR A 108 31.53 -2.01 -31.45
C TYR A 108 32.41 -1.68 -32.65
N SER A 109 33.73 -1.82 -32.45
CA SER A 109 34.78 -1.54 -33.44
C SER A 109 34.75 -2.46 -34.65
#